data_AF-A0A7M2SY33-F1
#
_entry.id   AF-A0A7M2SY33-F1
#
_cell.length_a   1.000
_cell.length_b   1.000
_cell.length_c   1.000
_cell.angle_alpha   90.00
_cell.angle_beta   90.00
_cell.angle_gamma   90.00
#
_symmetry.space_group_name_H-M   'P 1'
#
loop_
_entity.id
_entity.type
_entity.pdbx_description
1 polymer ?
#
loop_
_entity_poly.entity_id
_entity_poly.type
_entity_poly.pdbx_seq_one_letter_code
_entity_poly.pdbx_strand_id
1 'polypeptide(L)'
;MTTAVAPPSTAAVAFDLEGGLIDVSSIHYLANDASAFHRASLGCPPNRDVVAAARHAHESGKTVLVMTGGDKRLEQLVATWLVRSGVPATLILMRPAATTGPAP
;
A
#
# COMPACT_ATOMS: atom_id res chain seq x y z
N MET A 1 35.40 27.06 -5.06
CA MET A 1 34.35 26.39 -5.85
C MET A 1 33.82 25.23 -5.02
N THR A 2 32.57 25.30 -4.57
CA THR A 2 31.93 24.23 -3.79
C THR A 2 30.97 23.51 -4.72
N THR A 3 31.30 22.30 -5.14
CA THR A 3 30.36 21.46 -5.89
C THR A 3 29.38 20.85 -4.91
N ALA A 4 28.12 21.26 -4.98
CA ALA A 4 27.04 20.54 -4.33
C ALA A 4 26.84 19.21 -5.06
N VAL A 5 27.11 18.09 -4.38
CA VAL A 5 26.63 16.78 -4.82
C VAL A 5 25.15 16.73 -4.48
N ALA A 6 24.29 16.74 -5.49
CA ALA A 6 22.88 16.39 -5.30
C ALA A 6 22.82 14.93 -4.81
N PRO A 7 22.05 14.63 -3.74
CA PRO A 7 21.87 13.24 -3.31
C PRO A 7 21.28 12.44 -4.49
N PRO A 8 21.69 11.19 -4.69
CA PRO A 8 21.13 10.36 -5.76
C PRO A 8 19.61 10.26 -5.56
N SER A 9 18.85 10.63 -6.60
CA SER A 9 17.40 10.44 -6.62
C SER A 9 17.12 8.95 -6.81
N THR A 10 16.95 8.20 -5.72
CA THR A 10 16.46 6.84 -5.81
C THR A 10 15.07 6.89 -6.42
N ALA A 11 14.93 6.40 -7.66
CA ALA A 11 13.63 6.33 -8.32
C ALA A 11 12.66 5.54 -7.44
N ALA A 12 11.41 6.01 -7.32
CA ALA A 12 10.38 5.36 -6.52
C ALA A 12 9.25 4.84 -7.42
N VAL A 13 8.62 3.74 -7.01
CA VAL A 13 7.43 3.18 -7.64
C VAL A 13 6.36 3.02 -6.58
N ALA A 14 5.18 3.56 -6.85
CA ALA A 14 4.03 3.41 -5.98
C ALA A 14 3.12 2.28 -6.49
N PHE A 15 2.64 1.46 -5.57
CA PHE A 15 1.68 0.40 -5.81
C PHE A 15 0.44 0.65 -4.98
N ASP A 16 -0.73 0.58 -5.63
CA ASP A 16 -2.00 0.55 -4.93
C ASP A 16 -2.19 -0.80 -4.23
N LEU A 17 -2.77 -0.78 -3.04
CA LEU A 17 -3.00 -1.99 -2.25
C LEU A 17 -4.23 -2.74 -2.76
N GLU A 18 -5.42 -2.15 -2.70
CA GLU A 18 -6.68 -2.82 -3.06
C GLU A 18 -7.02 -2.73 -4.55
N GLY A 19 -6.89 -3.85 -5.27
CA GLY A 19 -7.06 -3.89 -6.73
C GLY A 19 -5.73 -3.77 -7.48
N GLY A 20 -4.67 -3.31 -6.80
CA GLY A 20 -3.28 -3.46 -7.23
C GLY A 20 -2.66 -4.73 -6.67
N LEU A 21 -2.06 -4.66 -5.47
CA LEU A 21 -1.37 -5.78 -4.81
C LEU A 21 -2.31 -6.88 -4.29
N ILE A 22 -3.52 -6.51 -3.88
CA ILE A 22 -4.58 -7.39 -3.40
C ILE A 22 -5.58 -7.60 -4.52
N ASP A 23 -5.88 -8.86 -4.86
CA ASP A 23 -6.99 -9.18 -5.73
C ASP A 23 -8.32 -9.12 -4.97
N VAL A 24 -9.05 -8.04 -5.18
CA VAL A 24 -10.35 -7.75 -4.53
C VAL A 24 -11.56 -8.23 -5.33
N SER A 25 -11.35 -9.03 -6.40
CA SER A 25 -12.42 -9.48 -7.30
C SER A 25 -13.56 -10.22 -6.59
N SER A 26 -13.27 -10.87 -5.47
CA SER A 26 -14.27 -11.59 -4.66
C SER A 26 -15.14 -10.69 -3.78
N ILE A 27 -14.80 -9.41 -3.60
CA ILE A 27 -15.44 -8.51 -2.62
C ILE A 27 -16.01 -7.22 -3.24
N HIS A 28 -16.19 -7.16 -4.57
CA HIS A 28 -16.77 -5.98 -5.24
C HIS A 28 -18.14 -5.57 -4.68
N TYR A 29 -18.91 -6.51 -4.13
CA TYR A 29 -20.20 -6.22 -3.49
C TYR A 29 -20.08 -5.30 -2.25
N LEU A 30 -18.88 -5.14 -1.69
CA LEU A 30 -18.59 -4.23 -0.58
C LEU A 30 -18.19 -2.81 -1.04
N ALA A 31 -18.13 -2.52 -2.35
CA ALA A 31 -17.62 -1.24 -2.86
C ALA A 31 -18.35 0.01 -2.30
N ASN A 32 -19.60 -0.13 -1.86
CA ASN A 32 -20.40 0.95 -1.28
C ASN A 32 -20.16 1.14 0.24
N ASP A 33 -19.43 0.23 0.90
CA ASP A 33 -19.00 0.35 2.29
C ASP A 33 -17.47 0.29 2.36
N ALA A 34 -16.84 1.45 2.31
CA ALA A 34 -15.38 1.56 2.31
C ALA A 34 -14.74 0.89 3.54
N SER A 35 -15.37 0.98 4.71
CA SER A 35 -14.81 0.40 5.95
C SER A 35 -14.84 -1.13 5.88
N ALA A 36 -15.98 -1.70 5.47
CA ALA A 36 -16.11 -3.14 5.28
C ALA A 36 -15.16 -3.64 4.18
N PHE A 37 -15.06 -2.91 3.07
CA PHE A 37 -14.20 -3.24 1.93
C PHE A 37 -12.72 -3.32 2.33
N HIS A 38 -12.16 -2.28 2.95
CA HIS A 38 -10.74 -2.25 3.34
C HIS A 38 -10.39 -3.29 4.42
N ARG A 39 -11.33 -3.64 5.29
CA ARG A 39 -11.12 -4.74 6.26
C ARG A 39 -11.15 -6.10 5.58
N ALA A 40 -12.07 -6.31 4.64
CA ALA A 40 -12.22 -7.56 3.91
C ALA A 40 -11.06 -7.81 2.94
N SER A 41 -10.53 -6.78 2.29
CA SER A 41 -9.43 -6.89 1.32
C SER A 41 -8.19 -7.57 1.91
N LEU A 42 -7.88 -7.34 3.18
CA LEU A 42 -6.74 -7.96 3.88
C LEU A 42 -6.86 -9.48 4.04
N GLY A 43 -8.04 -10.05 3.80
CA GLY A 43 -8.28 -11.49 3.71
C GLY A 43 -8.19 -12.06 2.29
N CYS A 44 -8.11 -11.21 1.28
CA CYS A 44 -8.10 -11.61 -0.12
C CYS A 44 -6.70 -12.05 -0.58
N PRO A 45 -6.61 -12.86 -1.67
CA PRO A 45 -5.33 -13.32 -2.19
C PRO A 45 -4.50 -12.18 -2.81
N PRO A 46 -3.17 -12.33 -2.85
CA PRO A 46 -2.32 -11.38 -3.57
C PRO A 46 -2.51 -11.50 -5.09
N ASN A 47 -2.49 -10.36 -5.77
CA ASN A 47 -2.29 -10.29 -7.21
C ASN A 47 -0.82 -10.57 -7.52
N ARG A 48 -0.53 -11.79 -7.99
CA ARG A 48 0.84 -12.31 -8.13
C ARG A 48 1.69 -11.49 -9.09
N ASP A 49 1.11 -10.99 -10.17
CA ASP A 49 1.85 -10.22 -11.18
C ASP A 49 2.28 -8.87 -10.63
N VAL A 50 1.41 -8.20 -9.86
CA VAL A 50 1.73 -6.91 -9.24
C VAL A 50 2.71 -7.09 -8.07
N VAL A 51 2.59 -8.17 -7.30
CA VAL A 51 3.59 -8.52 -6.27
C VAL A 51 4.97 -8.78 -6.91
N ALA A 52 5.02 -9.50 -8.04
CA ALA A 52 6.26 -9.71 -8.77
C ALA A 52 6.86 -8.40 -9.29
N ALA A 53 6.02 -7.49 -9.79
CA ALA A 53 6.45 -6.15 -10.22
C ALA A 53 7.03 -5.33 -9.05
N ALA A 54 6.44 -5.40 -7.85
CA ALA A 54 6.94 -4.73 -6.66
C ALA A 54 8.31 -5.28 -6.22
N ARG A 55 8.50 -6.61 -6.27
CA ARG A 55 9.80 -7.24 -6.00
C ARG A 55 10.84 -6.83 -7.02
N HIS A 56 10.50 -6.88 -8.31
CA HIS A 56 11.42 -6.48 -9.38
C HIS A 56 11.82 -5.00 -9.26
N ALA A 57 10.89 -4.12 -8.90
CA ALA A 57 11.20 -2.71 -8.64
C ALA A 57 12.23 -2.56 -7.52
N HIS A 58 12.04 -3.27 -6.40
CA HIS A 58 12.97 -3.27 -5.28
C HIS A 58 14.34 -3.84 -5.66
N GLU A 59 14.39 -4.98 -6.34
CA GLU A 59 15.62 -5.62 -6.84
C GLU A 59 16.38 -4.71 -7.83
N SER A 60 15.66 -3.86 -8.56
CA SER A 60 16.23 -2.84 -9.44
C SER A 60 16.71 -1.59 -8.70
N GLY A 61 16.77 -1.61 -7.37
CA GLY A 61 17.20 -0.49 -6.54
C GLY A 61 16.18 0.65 -6.41
N LYS A 62 14.91 0.43 -6.78
CA LYS A 62 13.86 1.44 -6.61
C LYS A 62 13.24 1.36 -5.22
N THR A 63 12.83 2.52 -4.70
CA THR A 63 12.02 2.59 -3.48
C THR A 63 10.59 2.12 -3.79
N VAL A 64 10.06 1.18 -3.02
CA VAL A 64 8.70 0.68 -3.17
C VAL A 64 7.79 1.36 -2.17
N LEU A 65 6.83 2.14 -2.67
CA LEU A 65 5.79 2.79 -1.88
C LEU A 65 4.49 2.01 -2.05
N VAL A 66 3.78 1.75 -0.95
CA VAL A 66 2.45 1.16 -0.99
C VAL A 66 1.43 2.20 -0.57
N MET A 67 0.38 2.36 -1.37
CA MET A 67 -0.71 3.31 -1.14
C MET A 67 -2.00 2.55 -0.88
N THR A 68 -2.82 3.03 0.05
CA THR A 68 -4.15 2.47 0.29
C THR A 68 -5.13 3.55 0.71
N GLY A 69 -6.38 3.38 0.31
CA GLY A 69 -7.52 4.14 0.84
C GLY A 69 -7.86 3.77 2.29
N GLY A 70 -7.36 2.66 2.82
CA GLY A 70 -7.64 2.22 4.18
C GLY A 70 -7.29 3.27 5.24
N ASP A 71 -8.09 3.31 6.30
CA ASP A 71 -7.85 4.16 7.47
C ASP A 71 -6.55 3.73 8.17
N LYS A 72 -5.76 4.70 8.65
CA LYS A 72 -4.50 4.49 9.40
C LYS A 72 -4.62 3.48 10.55
N ARG A 73 -5.81 3.28 11.14
CA ARG A 73 -6.08 2.23 12.14
C ARG A 73 -5.77 0.81 11.65
N LEU A 74 -5.77 0.57 10.33
CA LEU A 74 -5.46 -0.73 9.72
C LEU A 74 -3.96 -0.94 9.47
N GLU A 75 -3.09 0.04 9.78
CA GLU A 75 -1.68 0.02 9.41
C GLU A 75 -0.94 -1.27 9.80
N GLN A 76 -1.14 -1.76 11.02
CA GLN A 76 -0.49 -2.99 11.48
C GLN A 76 -0.95 -4.23 10.69
N LEU A 77 -2.23 -4.28 10.30
CA LEU A 77 -2.78 -5.37 9.50
C LEU A 77 -2.26 -5.29 8.07
N VAL A 78 -2.16 -4.09 7.49
CA VAL A 78 -1.56 -3.87 6.17
C VAL A 78 -0.09 -4.28 6.17
N ALA A 79 0.69 -3.85 7.16
CA ALA A 79 2.10 -4.23 7.30
C ALA A 79 2.27 -5.76 7.40
N THR A 80 1.43 -6.42 8.20
CA THR A 80 1.41 -7.88 8.32
C THR A 80 1.09 -8.56 6.99
N TRP A 81 0.10 -8.04 6.25
CA TRP A 81 -0.26 -8.56 4.94
C TRP A 81 0.88 -8.43 3.93
N LEU A 82 1.57 -7.29 3.91
CA LEU A 82 2.72 -7.03 3.02
C LEU A 82 3.87 -8.00 3.30
N VAL A 83 4.23 -8.21 4.57
CA VAL A 83 5.26 -9.17 4.97
C VAL A 83 4.88 -10.59 4.55
N ARG A 84 3.65 -11.02 4.85
CA ARG A 84 3.16 -12.36 4.49
C ARG A 84 3.13 -12.60 2.97
N SER A 85 2.85 -11.55 2.20
CA SER A 85 2.82 -11.61 0.74
C SER A 85 4.20 -11.40 0.09
N GLY A 86 5.23 -11.09 0.89
CA GLY A 86 6.59 -10.83 0.43
C GLY A 86 6.68 -9.58 -0.44
N VAL A 87 5.99 -8.50 -0.08
CA VAL A 87 6.08 -7.20 -0.74
C VAL A 87 7.10 -6.33 0.01
N PRO A 88 8.20 -5.90 -0.63
CA PRO A 88 9.29 -5.16 0.03
C PRO A 88 8.97 -3.66 0.16
N ALA A 89 7.87 -3.31 0.83
CA ALA A 89 7.44 -1.93 1.00
C ALA A 89 8.40 -1.13 1.90
N THR A 90 8.85 0.02 1.42
CA THR A 90 9.65 0.98 2.19
C THR A 90 8.76 1.90 3.01
N LEU A 91 7.60 2.30 2.48
CA LEU A 91 6.65 3.18 3.13
C LEU A 91 5.22 2.78 2.80
N ILE A 92 4.33 2.90 3.79
CA ILE A 92 2.89 2.71 3.63
C ILE A 92 2.21 4.08 3.76
N LEU A 93 1.62 4.54 2.67
CA LEU A 93 0.85 5.77 2.58
C LEU A 93 -0.63 5.42 2.74
N MET A 94 -1.24 5.91 3.81
CA MET A 94 -2.62 5.59 4.18
C MET A 94 -3.45 6.87 4.30
N ARG A 95 -4.76 6.72 4.19
CA ARG A 95 -5.68 7.80 4.50
C ARG A 95 -5.54 8.18 5.99
N PRO A 96 -5.44 9.48 6.34
CA PRO A 96 -5.52 9.90 7.73
C PRO A 96 -6.78 9.35 8.38
N ALA A 97 -6.69 8.96 9.65
CA ALA A 97 -7.87 8.48 10.37
C ALA A 97 -8.92 9.60 10.41
N ALA A 98 -10.18 9.26 10.10
CA ALA A 98 -11.27 10.21 10.26
C ALA A 98 -11.36 10.58 11.75
N THR A 99 -11.18 11.87 12.06
CA THR A 99 -11.47 12.42 13.38
C THR A 99 -12.99 12.46 13.54
N THR A 100 -13.59 11.38 14.04
CA THR A 100 -14.92 11.47 14.65
C THR A 100 -14.78 12.15 16.02
N GLY A 101 -14.55 13.46 16.00
CA GLY A 101 -14.90 14.33 17.12
C GLY A 101 -16.37 14.71 16.99
N PRO A 102 -17.09 15.02 18.09
CA PRO A 102 -18.42 15.59 17.97
C PRO A 102 -18.35 16.88 17.12
N ALA A 103 -19.34 17.07 16.24
CA ALA A 103 -19.49 18.32 15.49
C ALA A 103 -19.55 19.52 16.47
N PRO A 104 -19.02 20.70 16.10
CA PRO A 104 -19.11 21.89 16.95
C PRO A 104 -20.57 22.29 17.23
#